data_AF-A0A227I9T1-F1
#
_entry.id   AF-A0A227I9T1-F1
#
_cell.length_a   1.000
_cell.length_b   1.000
_cell.length_c   1.000
_cell.angle_alpha   90.00
_cell.angle_beta   90.00
_cell.angle_gamma   90.00
#
_symmetry.space_group_name_H-M   'P 1'
#
loop_
_entity.id
_entity.type
_entity.pdbx_description
1 polymer ?
#
loop_
_entity_poly.entity_id
_entity_poly.type
_entity_poly.pdbx_seq_one_letter_code
_entity_poly.pdbx_strand_id
1 'polypeptide(L)' 'MEAAKVCGVEIPSLCGMNKSNEKIPCDLCVVEVESGGTKRACDLKVYRGLNVVTQSEQLSEHRRKALNRIMTDH' A
#
# COMPACT_ATOMS: atom_id res chain seq x y z
N MET A 1 -5.83 2.62 6.14
CA MET A 1 -6.00 3.38 4.86
C MET A 1 -6.94 4.57 5.00
N GLU A 2 -7.85 4.56 5.98
CA GLU A 2 -8.85 5.60 6.17
C GLU A 2 -8.23 6.99 6.38
N ALA A 3 -7.11 7.08 7.09
CA ALA A 3 -6.40 8.35 7.30
C ALA A 3 -6.02 9.04 5.97
N ALA A 4 -5.49 8.28 5.00
CA ALA A 4 -5.14 8.83 3.69
C ALA A 4 -6.39 9.34 2.94
N LYS A 5 -7.51 8.61 3.03
CA LYS A 5 -8.79 9.03 2.43
C LYS A 5 -9.31 10.34 3.03
N VAL A 6 -9.20 10.52 4.35
CA VAL A 6 -9.57 11.78 5.02
C VAL A 6 -8.71 12.94 4.53
N CYS A 7 -7.44 12.68 4.20
CA CYS A 7 -6.55 13.66 3.60
C CYS A 7 -6.72 13.84 2.07
N GLY A 8 -7.69 13.16 1.45
CA GLY A 8 -7.89 13.22 -0.01
C GLY A 8 -6.84 12.48 -0.83
N VAL A 9 -6.04 11.61 -0.21
CA VAL A 9 -5.01 10.81 -0.88
C VAL A 9 -5.51 9.39 -1.10
N GLU A 10 -5.56 8.97 -2.37
CA GLU A 10 -5.90 7.60 -2.73
C GLU A 10 -4.66 6.70 -2.75
N ILE A 11 -4.72 5.59 -2.01
CA ILE A 11 -3.68 4.56 -2.00
C ILE A 11 -4.20 3.37 -2.82
N PRO A 12 -3.52 2.98 -3.92
CA PRO A 12 -3.99 1.92 -4.78
C PRO A 12 -4.00 0.57 -4.05
N SER A 13 -5.05 -0.22 -4.26
CA SER A 13 -5.18 -1.55 -3.68
C SER A 13 -6.13 -2.41 -4.49
N LEU A 14 -5.71 -3.63 -4.83
CA LEU A 14 -6.60 -4.64 -5.45
C LEU A 14 -7.16 -5.60 -4.41
N CYS A 15 -6.35 -6.02 -3.43
CA CYS A 15 -6.84 -6.91 -2.40
C CYS A 15 -7.63 -6.18 -1.30
N GLY A 16 -7.47 -4.85 -1.14
CA GLY A 16 -7.97 -4.04 -0.02
C GLY A 16 -9.44 -4.25 0.38
N MET A 17 -10.32 -4.63 -0.56
CA MET A 17 -11.75 -4.84 -0.32
C MET A 17 -12.13 -6.24 0.18
N ASN A 18 -11.25 -7.24 0.04
CA ASN A 18 -11.50 -8.59 0.54
C ASN A 18 -11.16 -8.69 2.04
N LYS A 19 -12.17 -8.96 2.88
CA LYS A 19 -12.05 -9.30 4.31
C LYS A 19 -11.94 -10.82 4.55
N SER A 20 -11.98 -11.63 3.49
CA SER A 20 -11.83 -13.08 3.58
C SER A 20 -10.41 -13.48 4.02
N ASN A 21 -10.32 -14.57 4.77
CA ASN A 21 -9.10 -15.04 5.43
C ASN A 21 -7.99 -15.49 4.46
N GLU A 22 -8.34 -15.82 3.21
CA GLU A 22 -7.41 -16.16 2.11
C GLU A 22 -7.19 -14.95 1.21
N LYS A 23 -6.38 -14.01 1.68
CA LYS A 23 -6.08 -12.79 0.93
C LYS A 23 -4.69 -12.87 0.34
N ILE A 24 -4.60 -13.00 -0.98
CA ILE A 24 -3.32 -12.86 -1.68
C ILE A 24 -2.90 -11.38 -1.60
N PRO A 25 -1.71 -11.06 -1.04
CA PRO A 25 -1.24 -9.70 -0.97
C PRO A 25 -0.94 -9.16 -2.38
N CYS A 26 -1.62 -8.07 -2.76
CA CYS A 26 -1.39 -7.39 -4.04
C CYS A 26 -0.20 -6.43 -4.00
N ASP A 27 0.28 -6.06 -2.81
CA ASP A 27 1.42 -5.16 -2.57
C ASP A 27 1.35 -3.77 -3.25
N LEU A 28 0.17 -3.35 -3.75
CA LEU A 28 0.00 -2.02 -4.35
C LEU A 28 -0.09 -0.91 -3.31
N CYS A 29 -0.57 -1.24 -2.12
CA CYS A 29 -0.79 -0.27 -1.05
C CYS A 29 0.46 0.08 -0.25
N VAL A 30 1.63 -0.29 -0.75
CA VAL A 30 2.89 0.01 -0.09
C VAL A 30 3.10 1.53 -0.07
N VAL A 31 3.52 2.00 1.11
CA VAL A 31 3.87 3.39 1.42
C VAL A 31 5.20 3.39 2.17
N GLU A 32 5.94 4.48 2.06
CA GLU A 32 7.17 4.69 2.83
C GLU A 32 6.82 5.38 4.14
N VAL A 33 7.42 4.93 5.25
CA VAL A 33 7.24 5.54 6.56
C VAL A 33 8.52 6.30 6.90
N GLU A 34 8.39 7.54 7.39
CA GLU A 34 9.58 8.35 7.72
C GLU A 34 10.47 7.72 8.80
N SER A 35 9.89 6.91 9.70
CA SER A 35 10.66 6.11 10.67
C SER A 35 11.56 5.06 10.03
N GLY A 36 11.50 4.89 8.71
CA GLY A 36 12.32 3.99 7.92
C GLY A 36 11.52 2.86 7.29
N GLY A 37 11.82 2.61 6.02
CA GLY A 37 11.34 1.47 5.25
C GLY A 37 9.94 1.61 4.67
N THR A 38 9.52 0.56 3.96
CA THR A 38 8.21 0.47 3.29
C THR A 38 7.27 -0.44 4.07
N LYS A 39 6.00 -0.05 4.17
CA LYS A 39 4.94 -0.81 4.86
C LYS A 39 3.68 -0.83 4.00
N ARG A 40 2.88 -1.89 4.14
CA ARG A 40 1.56 -1.96 3.50
C ARG A 40 0.56 -1.09 4.26
N ALA A 41 -0.01 -0.09 3.59
CA ALA A 41 -0.98 0.82 4.21
C ALA A 41 -2.28 0.13 4.64
N CYS A 42 -2.59 -1.05 4.12
CA CYS A 42 -3.75 -1.85 4.54
C CYS A 42 -3.56 -2.51 5.91
N ASP A 43 -2.31 -2.79 6.31
CA ASP A 43 -1.98 -3.45 7.58
C ASP A 43 -1.37 -2.46 8.60
N LEU A 44 -0.95 -1.28 8.15
CA LEU A 44 -0.34 -0.25 8.97
C LEU A 44 -1.36 0.37 9.93
N LYS A 45 -1.10 0.23 11.23
CA LYS A 45 -1.87 0.92 12.28
C LYS A 45 -1.48 2.39 12.33
N VAL A 46 -2.50 3.26 12.34
CA VAL A 46 -2.30 4.71 12.47
C VAL A 46 -1.94 5.04 13.92
N TYR A 47 -0.92 5.88 14.11
CA TYR A 47 -0.51 6.39 15.42
C TYR A 47 -0.13 7.87 15.33
N ARG A 48 -0.05 8.54 16.49
CA ARG A 48 0.27 9.96 16.56
C ARG A 48 1.70 10.21 16.11
N GLY A 49 1.88 11.11 15.16
CA GLY A 49 3.19 11.39 14.55
C GLY A 49 3.57 10.44 13.41
N LEU A 50 2.63 9.59 12.94
CA LEU A 50 2.83 8.82 11.71
C LEU A 50 2.87 9.78 10.52
N ASN A 51 4.02 9.83 9.84
CA ASN A 51 4.18 10.49 8.55
C ASN A 51 4.59 9.46 7.49
N VAL A 52 3.93 9.52 6.33
CA VAL A 52 4.11 8.55 5.25
C VAL A 52 4.20 9.24 3.91
N VAL A 53 5.08 8.73 3.05
CA VAL A 53 5.17 9.12 1.65
C VAL A 53 4.39 8.10 0.83
N THR A 54 3.42 8.58 0.05
CA THR A 54 2.53 7.74 -0.77
C THR A 54 2.93 7.68 -2.24
N GLN A 55 3.85 8.55 -2.66
CA GLN A 55 4.36 8.66 -4.01
C GLN A 55 5.87 8.95 -4.00
N SER A 56 6.64 8.05 -4.59
CA SER A 56 8.07 8.16 -4.83
C SER A 56 8.43 7.31 -6.05
N GLU A 57 9.64 7.47 -6.57
CA GLU A 57 10.14 6.61 -7.65
C GLU A 57 10.22 5.14 -7.18
N GLN A 58 10.71 4.90 -5.96
CA GLN A 58 10.81 3.56 -5.37
C GLN A 58 9.44 2.89 -5.22
N LEU A 59 8.42 3.63 -4.75
CA LEU A 59 7.05 3.12 -4.65
C LEU A 59 6.45 2.83 -6.03
N SER A 60 6.77 3.65 -7.03
CA SER A 60 6.29 3.45 -8.41
C SER A 60 6.88 2.18 -9.02
N GLU A 61 8.19 1.95 -8.85
CA GLU A 61 8.84 0.72 -9.27
C GLU A 61 8.29 -0.51 -8.54
N HIS A 62 8.06 -0.39 -7.24
CA HIS A 62 7.49 -1.45 -6.42
C HIS A 62 6.10 -1.85 -6.93
N ARG A 63 5.22 -0.86 -7.17
CA ARG A 63 3.88 -1.08 -7.70
C ARG A 63 3.92 -1.70 -9.09
N ARG A 64 4.83 -1.27 -9.96
CA ARG A 64 5.03 -1.88 -11.29
C ARG A 64 5.42 -3.35 -11.20
N LYS A 65 6.35 -3.72 -10.32
CA LYS A 65 6.75 -5.12 -10.09
C LYS A 65 5.58 -5.95 -9.56
N ALA A 66 4.81 -5.40 -8.62
CA ALA A 66 3.63 -6.05 -8.08
C ALA A 66 2.56 -6.30 -9.15
N LEU A 67 2.27 -5.29 -9.99
CA LEU A 67 1.34 -5.45 -11.12
C LEU A 67 1.83 -6.52 -12.10
N ASN A 68 3.10 -6.49 -12.48
CA ASN A 68 3.67 -7.53 -13.37
C ASN A 68 3.51 -8.93 -12.78
N ARG A 69 3.80 -9.11 -11.48
CA ARG A 69 3.61 -10.39 -10.79
C ARG A 69 2.15 -10.86 -10.86
N ILE A 70 1.21 -9.97 -10.60
CA ILE A 70 -0.23 -10.28 -10.64
C ILE A 70 -0.67 -10.66 -12.06
N MET A 71 -0.11 -10.01 -13.08
CA MET A 71 -0.45 -10.29 -14.48
C MET A 71 0.20 -11.59 -14.99
N THR A 72 1.34 -12.01 -14.47
CA THR A 72 1.99 -13.29 -14.83
C THR A 72 1.31 -14.50 -14.18
N ASP A 73 0.63 -14.30 -13.05
CA ASP A 73 -0.07 -15.36 -12.31
C ASP A 73 -1.46 -15.70 -12.91
N HIS A 74 -1.81 -15.09 -14.05
CA HIS A 74 -3.15 -15.14 -14.67
C HIS A 74 -3.14 -15.83 -16.05
#